data_AF-A0A536DXJ3-F1
#
_entry.id   AF-A0A536DXJ3-F1
#
_cell.length_a   1.000
_cell.length_b   1.000
_cell.length_c   1.000
_cell.angle_alpha   90.00
_cell.angle_beta   90.00
_cell.angle_gamma   90.00
#
_symmetry.space_group_name_H-M   'P 1'
#
loop_
_entity.id
_entity.type
_entity.pdbx_description
1 polymer ?
#
loop_
_entity_poly.entity_id
_entity_poly.type
_entity_poly.pdbx_seq_one_letter_code
_entity_poly.pdbx_strand_id
1 'polypeptide(L)'
;MHWADDATLMLLQHIAQHQDKMAILTVATYRDIELDAARPFAQTLESLVRQRLAHRIALKPLPEAGVEAMLRALTAQPPPPALVQAIYRETEGNPFFVEEVFQHLSEQGRLLDAEGRWRSDLQVGELDVPEGVRLVISRRLERVSEDCRTALTDAAVVGRDFGFQMLQSLTQLGADRLLDAIDEAERANLIVASDDLPAASADHAVEARFRFAHELIRQTLISGLSLPRRQRLHLRVAETMEQVYGKGAEAYAADMAHHLYQAGAGADHATTARYLVLAGDQALHSAAFAEALKDYEAAFPLQPSG
;
A
#
# COMPACT_ATOMS: atom_id res chain seq x y z
N MET A 1 -9.68 4.00 24.70
CA MET A 1 -9.28 5.23 25.44
C MET A 1 -9.42 6.52 24.63
N HIS A 2 -9.88 6.48 23.38
CA HIS A 2 -9.81 7.60 22.43
C HIS A 2 -10.53 8.89 22.88
N TRP A 3 -11.54 8.78 23.75
CA TRP A 3 -12.28 9.92 24.34
C TRP A 3 -12.27 9.89 25.88
N ALA A 4 -11.24 9.32 26.49
CA ALA A 4 -11.13 9.33 27.95
C ALA A 4 -10.89 10.77 28.43
N ASP A 5 -11.82 11.30 29.22
CA ASP A 5 -11.66 12.58 29.90
C ASP A 5 -10.69 12.45 31.08
N ASP A 6 -10.26 13.59 31.63
CA ASP A 6 -9.30 13.63 32.74
C ASP A 6 -9.79 12.81 33.95
N ALA A 7 -11.09 12.78 34.22
CA ALA A 7 -11.68 11.99 35.29
C ALA A 7 -11.48 10.48 35.08
N THR A 8 -11.68 9.99 33.85
CA THR A 8 -11.43 8.60 33.47
C THR A 8 -9.95 8.23 33.62
N LEU A 9 -9.05 9.15 33.24
CA LEU A 9 -7.60 8.95 33.36
C LEU A 9 -7.14 8.90 34.83
N MET A 10 -7.67 9.77 35.68
CA MET A 10 -7.40 9.76 37.12
C MET A 10 -7.90 8.48 37.78
N LEU A 11 -9.10 8.01 37.40
CA LEU A 11 -9.63 6.73 37.87
C LEU A 11 -8.74 5.56 37.45
N LEU A 12 -8.28 5.54 36.20
CA LEU A 12 -7.36 4.53 35.71
C LEU A 12 -6.06 4.50 36.52
N GLN A 13 -5.47 5.67 36.81
CA GLN A 13 -4.28 5.77 37.66
C GLN A 13 -4.55 5.25 39.07
N HIS A 14 -5.69 5.61 39.65
CA HIS A 14 -6.06 5.18 40.99
C HIS A 14 -6.21 3.66 41.08
N ILE A 15 -6.92 3.05 40.11
CA ILE A 15 -7.08 1.59 40.02
C ILE A 15 -5.70 0.95 39.84
N ALA A 16 -4.87 1.47 38.96
CA ALA A 16 -3.53 0.93 38.69
C ALA A 16 -2.63 0.91 39.95
N GLN A 17 -2.69 1.96 40.77
CA GLN A 17 -1.92 2.05 42.02
C GLN A 17 -2.43 1.12 43.13
N HIS A 18 -3.66 0.60 43.02
CA HIS A 18 -4.29 -0.24 44.04
C HIS A 18 -4.55 -1.67 43.55
N GLN A 19 -3.95 -2.08 42.41
CA GLN A 19 -4.12 -3.42 41.83
C GLN A 19 -3.76 -4.54 42.82
N ASP A 20 -2.73 -4.35 43.66
CA ASP A 20 -2.32 -5.35 44.66
C ASP A 20 -3.41 -5.67 45.70
N LYS A 21 -4.43 -4.82 45.80
CA LYS A 21 -5.55 -4.97 46.74
C LYS A 21 -6.85 -5.39 46.05
N MET A 22 -6.84 -5.56 44.73
CA MET A 22 -8.04 -5.83 43.91
C MET A 22 -7.79 -6.98 42.94
N ALA A 23 -8.74 -7.92 42.81
CA ALA A 23 -8.68 -8.99 41.81
C ALA A 23 -9.14 -8.47 40.43
N ILE A 24 -8.44 -7.47 39.87
CA ILE A 24 -8.81 -6.78 38.63
C ILE A 24 -7.63 -6.76 37.66
N LEU A 25 -7.91 -7.11 36.39
CA LEU A 25 -7.00 -6.89 35.25
C LEU A 25 -7.61 -5.81 34.36
N THR A 26 -6.90 -4.69 34.20
CA THR A 26 -7.34 -3.60 33.31
C THR A 26 -6.67 -3.70 31.95
N VAL A 27 -7.45 -3.87 30.89
CA VAL A 27 -6.97 -3.85 29.51
C VAL A 27 -7.43 -2.55 28.85
N ALA A 28 -6.48 -1.70 28.46
CA ALA A 28 -6.76 -0.44 27.78
C ALA A 28 -6.25 -0.50 26.34
N THR A 29 -7.13 -0.22 25.38
CA THR A 29 -6.79 -0.11 23.95
C THR A 29 -6.78 1.35 23.51
N TYR A 30 -5.81 1.69 22.68
CA TYR A 30 -5.63 3.03 22.12
C TYR A 30 -4.86 2.95 20.78
N ARG A 31 -4.81 4.07 20.04
CA ARG A 31 -4.14 4.19 18.74
C ARG A 31 -2.89 5.04 18.92
N ASP A 32 -1.75 4.54 18.47
CA ASP A 32 -0.45 5.21 18.66
C ASP A 32 -0.39 6.58 17.93
N ILE A 33 -1.04 6.71 16.76
CA ILE A 33 -1.05 7.92 15.92
C ILE A 33 -1.76 9.12 16.61
N GLU A 34 -2.60 8.85 17.62
CA GLU A 34 -3.38 9.87 18.33
C GLU A 34 -2.67 10.37 19.61
N LEU A 35 -1.51 9.80 19.97
CA LEU A 35 -0.78 10.19 21.18
C LEU A 35 -0.24 11.63 21.12
N ASP A 36 0.11 12.13 19.93
CA ASP A 36 0.58 13.50 19.75
C ASP A 36 -0.52 14.55 19.99
N ALA A 37 -1.78 14.18 19.72
CA ALA A 37 -2.94 15.04 19.93
C ALA A 37 -3.52 14.90 21.36
N ALA A 38 -3.41 13.72 21.98
CA ALA A 38 -3.99 13.41 23.30
C ALA A 38 -2.96 13.52 24.45
N ARG A 39 -2.38 14.71 24.65
CA ARG A 39 -1.34 14.96 25.68
C ARG A 39 -1.69 14.44 27.09
N PRO A 40 -2.93 14.56 27.62
CA PRO A 40 -3.25 14.06 28.97
C PRO A 40 -3.16 12.53 29.11
N PHE A 41 -3.57 11.81 28.05
CA PHE A 41 -3.49 10.35 28.02
C PHE A 41 -2.04 9.88 27.86
N ALA A 42 -1.26 10.52 26.99
CA ALA A 42 0.16 10.21 26.80
C ALA A 42 0.95 10.35 28.11
N GLN A 43 0.75 11.45 28.85
CA GLN A 43 1.39 11.67 30.16
C GLN A 43 0.97 10.63 31.20
N THR A 44 -0.31 10.27 31.23
CA THR A 44 -0.82 9.23 32.13
C THR A 44 -0.19 7.87 31.83
N LEU A 45 -0.11 7.50 30.55
CA LEU A 45 0.48 6.24 30.10
C LEU A 45 1.98 6.18 30.45
N GLU A 46 2.74 7.25 30.18
CA GLU A 46 4.14 7.35 30.56
C GLU A 46 4.34 7.18 32.06
N SER A 47 3.50 7.83 32.88
CA SER A 47 3.55 7.72 34.33
C SER A 47 3.31 6.28 34.80
N LEU A 48 2.28 5.62 34.27
CA LEU A 48 1.94 4.23 34.61
C LEU A 48 3.05 3.25 34.23
N VAL A 49 3.63 3.39 33.03
CA VAL A 49 4.73 2.54 32.57
C VAL A 49 5.99 2.78 33.40
N ARG A 50 6.34 4.04 33.69
CA ARG A 50 7.51 4.37 34.54
C ARG A 50 7.38 3.83 35.96
N GLN A 51 6.16 3.84 36.51
CA GLN A 51 5.86 3.26 37.83
C GLN A 51 5.73 1.73 37.80
N ARG A 52 5.89 1.08 36.63
CA ARG A 52 5.70 -0.36 36.42
C ARG A 52 4.29 -0.84 36.77
N LEU A 53 3.30 0.04 36.65
CA LEU A 53 1.88 -0.25 36.89
C LEU A 53 1.13 -0.63 35.60
N ALA A 54 1.80 -0.58 34.45
CA ALA A 54 1.26 -0.97 33.16
C ALA A 54 2.32 -1.65 32.31
N HIS A 55 1.89 -2.62 31.50
CA HIS A 55 2.68 -3.23 30.45
C HIS A 55 2.10 -2.86 29.09
N ARG A 56 2.94 -2.30 28.21
CA ARG A 56 2.53 -1.92 26.85
C ARG A 56 2.81 -3.08 25.90
N ILE A 57 1.76 -3.55 25.24
CA ILE A 57 1.86 -4.53 24.17
C ILE A 57 1.61 -3.80 22.85
N ALA A 58 2.66 -3.64 22.04
CA ALA A 58 2.51 -3.10 20.69
C ALA A 58 1.93 -4.18 19.78
N LEU A 59 0.72 -3.95 19.26
CA LEU A 59 0.10 -4.83 18.29
C LEU A 59 0.71 -4.58 16.92
N LYS A 60 1.36 -5.61 16.37
CA LYS A 60 1.89 -5.61 15.00
C LYS A 60 0.85 -6.20 14.05
N PRO A 61 0.94 -5.91 12.74
CA PRO A 61 0.16 -6.64 11.74
C PRO A 61 0.35 -8.16 11.90
N LEU A 62 -0.67 -8.93 11.53
CA LEU A 62 -0.61 -10.38 11.58
C LEU A 62 0.53 -10.88 10.67
N PRO A 63 1.38 -11.81 11.11
CA PRO A 63 2.24 -12.52 10.18
C PRO A 63 1.38 -13.36 9.23
N GLU A 64 1.98 -13.87 8.14
CA GLU A 64 1.28 -14.73 7.18
C GLU A 64 0.57 -15.92 7.85
N ALA A 65 1.22 -16.57 8.82
CA ALA A 65 0.61 -17.64 9.62
C ALA A 65 -0.60 -17.16 10.47
N GLY A 66 -0.60 -15.89 10.88
CA GLY A 66 -1.73 -15.26 11.57
C GLY A 66 -2.91 -15.02 10.61
N VAL A 67 -2.63 -14.63 9.37
CA VAL A 67 -3.65 -14.53 8.31
C VAL A 67 -4.23 -15.91 8.00
N GLU A 68 -3.39 -16.95 7.89
CA GLU A 68 -3.85 -18.33 7.71
C GLU A 68 -4.79 -18.76 8.85
N ALA A 69 -4.41 -18.50 10.11
CA ALA A 69 -5.22 -18.83 11.27
C ALA A 69 -6.57 -18.08 11.25
N MET A 70 -6.58 -16.82 10.85
CA MET A 70 -7.79 -16.01 10.71
C MET A 70 -8.72 -16.56 9.61
N LEU A 71 -8.19 -16.85 8.42
CA LEU A 71 -8.97 -17.43 7.32
C LEU A 71 -9.52 -18.81 7.65
N ARG A 72 -8.74 -19.63 8.37
CA ARG A 72 -9.20 -20.93 8.88
C ARG A 72 -10.35 -20.77 9.88
N ALA A 73 -10.29 -19.76 10.76
CA ALA A 73 -11.37 -19.48 11.69
C ALA A 73 -12.65 -19.00 10.99
N LEU A 74 -12.53 -18.24 9.90
CA LEU A 74 -13.66 -17.74 9.11
C LEU A 74 -14.35 -18.83 8.29
N THR A 75 -13.61 -19.84 7.81
CA THR A 75 -14.13 -20.89 6.91
C THR A 75 -14.33 -22.26 7.56
N ALA A 76 -13.80 -22.46 8.77
CA ALA A 76 -13.69 -23.76 9.44
C ALA A 76 -12.91 -24.83 8.64
N GLN A 77 -12.13 -24.44 7.63
CA GLN A 77 -11.29 -25.33 6.82
C GLN A 77 -9.93 -24.69 6.50
N PRO A 78 -8.86 -25.47 6.28
CA PRO A 78 -7.54 -24.89 5.99
C PRO A 78 -7.56 -24.20 4.61
N PRO A 79 -7.16 -22.92 4.51
CA PRO A 79 -7.09 -22.21 3.24
C PRO A 79 -5.92 -22.68 2.37
N PRO A 80 -5.99 -22.58 1.04
CA PRO A 80 -4.86 -22.85 0.15
C PRO A 80 -3.72 -21.86 0.41
N PRO A 81 -2.45 -22.30 0.43
CA PRO A 81 -1.31 -21.42 0.67
C PRO A 81 -1.23 -20.23 -0.30
N ALA A 82 -1.57 -20.44 -1.58
CA ALA A 82 -1.59 -19.37 -2.58
C ALA A 82 -2.59 -18.25 -2.23
N LEU A 83 -3.75 -18.60 -1.67
CA LEU A 83 -4.75 -17.62 -1.23
C LEU A 83 -4.26 -16.85 -0.01
N VAL A 84 -3.67 -17.55 0.97
CA VAL A 84 -3.09 -16.92 2.17
C VAL A 84 -2.03 -15.91 1.75
N GLN A 85 -1.10 -16.32 0.88
CA GLN A 85 -0.01 -15.46 0.41
C GLN A 85 -0.54 -14.23 -0.33
N ALA A 86 -1.57 -14.40 -1.15
CA ALA A 86 -2.14 -13.30 -1.90
C ALA A 86 -2.93 -12.33 -1.01
N ILE A 87 -3.78 -12.81 -0.11
CA ILE A 87 -4.47 -11.96 0.87
C ILE A 87 -3.44 -11.27 1.77
N TYR A 88 -2.40 -11.96 2.23
CA TYR A 88 -1.34 -11.37 3.03
C TYR A 88 -0.60 -10.26 2.26
N ARG A 89 -0.33 -10.45 0.97
CA ARG A 89 0.33 -9.44 0.13
C ARG A 89 -0.48 -8.15 0.01
N GLU A 90 -1.79 -8.25 -0.13
CA GLU A 90 -2.69 -7.10 -0.30
C GLU A 90 -3.02 -6.39 1.01
N THR A 91 -3.19 -7.17 2.09
CA THR A 91 -3.65 -6.67 3.39
C THR A 91 -2.52 -6.37 4.35
N GLU A 92 -1.33 -6.89 4.06
CA GLU A 92 -0.13 -6.86 4.90
C GLU A 92 -0.39 -7.30 6.35
N GLY A 93 -1.36 -8.21 6.52
CA GLY A 93 -1.73 -8.74 7.83
C GLY A 93 -2.62 -7.81 8.66
N ASN A 94 -3.20 -6.75 8.09
CA ASN A 94 -4.21 -5.96 8.76
C ASN A 94 -5.51 -6.78 8.92
N PRO A 95 -5.94 -7.16 10.15
CA PRO A 95 -7.07 -8.06 10.35
C PRO A 95 -8.37 -7.57 9.70
N PHE A 96 -8.63 -6.26 9.75
CA PHE A 96 -9.82 -5.67 9.14
C PHE A 96 -9.80 -5.83 7.61
N PHE A 97 -8.65 -5.59 6.97
CA PHE A 97 -8.53 -5.78 5.53
C PHE A 97 -8.57 -7.25 5.12
N VAL A 98 -8.03 -8.16 5.93
CA VAL A 98 -8.15 -9.61 5.72
C VAL A 98 -9.63 -10.02 5.69
N GLU A 99 -10.42 -9.56 6.66
CA GLU A 99 -11.85 -9.87 6.74
C GLU A 99 -12.62 -9.29 5.54
N GLU A 100 -12.39 -8.04 5.17
CA GLU A 100 -13.07 -7.40 4.04
C GLU A 100 -12.73 -8.05 2.69
N VAL A 101 -11.45 -8.36 2.45
CA VAL A 101 -11.02 -9.04 1.22
C VAL A 101 -11.61 -10.44 1.15
N PHE A 102 -11.62 -11.16 2.27
CA PHE A 102 -12.27 -12.46 2.37
C PHE A 102 -13.76 -12.38 2.05
N GLN A 103 -14.48 -11.44 2.70
CA GLN A 103 -15.92 -11.28 2.52
C GLN A 103 -16.26 -10.91 1.07
N HIS A 104 -15.50 -10.00 0.47
CA HIS A 104 -15.67 -9.61 -0.93
C HIS A 104 -15.50 -10.78 -1.91
N LEU A 105 -14.44 -11.57 -1.73
CA LEU A 105 -14.20 -12.76 -2.56
C LEU A 105 -15.27 -13.84 -2.36
N SER A 106 -15.78 -13.97 -1.14
CA SER A 106 -16.88 -14.89 -0.81
C SER A 106 -18.17 -14.49 -1.54
N GLU A 107 -18.53 -13.21 -1.51
CA GLU A 107 -19.72 -12.66 -2.18
C GLU A 107 -19.65 -12.80 -3.71
N GLN A 108 -18.45 -12.71 -4.29
CA GLN A 108 -18.22 -12.96 -5.72
C GLN A 108 -18.25 -14.45 -6.11
N GLY A 109 -18.41 -15.38 -5.15
CA GLY A 109 -18.36 -16.81 -5.40
C GLY A 109 -16.99 -17.31 -5.88
N ARG A 110 -15.92 -16.57 -5.54
CA ARG A 110 -14.55 -16.87 -5.99
C ARG A 110 -13.80 -17.78 -5.03
N LEU A 111 -14.19 -17.83 -3.75
CA LEU A 111 -13.48 -18.62 -2.74
C LEU A 111 -13.84 -20.10 -2.77
N LEU A 112 -15.15 -20.41 -2.81
CA LEU A 112 -15.67 -21.76 -2.64
C LEU A 112 -16.44 -22.22 -3.88
N ASP A 113 -16.32 -23.51 -4.22
CA ASP A 113 -17.15 -24.18 -5.23
C ASP A 113 -18.57 -24.45 -4.68
N ALA A 114 -19.46 -24.99 -5.52
CA ALA A 114 -20.83 -25.32 -5.12
C ALA A 114 -20.89 -26.39 -4.02
N GLU A 115 -19.81 -27.14 -3.82
CA GLU A 115 -19.64 -28.15 -2.77
C GLU A 115 -18.98 -27.60 -1.50
N GLY A 116 -18.69 -26.30 -1.44
CA GLY A 116 -18.10 -25.62 -0.28
C GLY A 116 -16.58 -25.80 -0.14
N ARG A 117 -15.88 -26.30 -1.17
CA ARG A 117 -14.43 -26.50 -1.16
C ARG A 117 -13.72 -25.33 -1.82
N TRP A 118 -12.46 -25.11 -1.45
CA TRP A 118 -11.64 -24.08 -2.06
C TRP A 118 -11.48 -24.26 -3.57
N ARG A 119 -11.75 -23.19 -4.30
CA ARG A 119 -11.50 -23.12 -5.74
C ARG A 119 -10.00 -23.10 -6.02
N SER A 120 -9.58 -23.88 -7.03
CA SER A 120 -8.18 -24.00 -7.46
C SER A 120 -7.81 -23.04 -8.59
N ASP A 121 -8.80 -22.38 -9.22
CA ASP A 121 -8.64 -21.43 -10.32
C ASP A 121 -8.54 -19.97 -9.85
N LEU A 122 -8.25 -19.77 -8.57
CA LEU A 122 -8.23 -18.46 -7.93
C LEU A 122 -6.97 -17.68 -8.35
N GLN A 123 -7.07 -16.93 -9.44
CA GLN A 123 -6.07 -15.92 -9.80
C GLN A 123 -6.34 -14.67 -8.97
N VAL A 124 -5.53 -14.45 -7.94
CA VAL A 124 -5.53 -13.23 -7.11
C VAL A 124 -4.68 -12.15 -7.79
N GLY A 125 -4.86 -11.98 -9.10
CA GLY A 125 -4.27 -10.88 -9.85
C GLY A 125 -5.29 -9.76 -9.89
N GLU A 126 -4.98 -8.64 -9.23
CA GLU A 126 -5.83 -7.45 -9.09
C GLU A 126 -7.18 -7.76 -8.44
N LEU A 127 -7.18 -7.92 -7.12
CA LEU A 127 -8.42 -7.86 -6.36
C LEU A 127 -9.01 -6.46 -6.49
N ASP A 128 -10.27 -6.37 -6.91
CA ASP A 128 -11.02 -5.14 -6.75
C ASP A 128 -11.02 -4.77 -5.26
N VAL A 129 -10.74 -3.49 -4.95
CA VAL A 129 -10.75 -3.00 -3.58
C VAL A 129 -12.17 -3.16 -3.01
N PRO A 130 -12.36 -3.96 -1.94
CA PRO A 130 -13.67 -4.13 -1.29
C PRO A 130 -14.28 -2.80 -0.89
N GLU A 131 -15.61 -2.69 -0.92
CA GLU A 131 -16.30 -1.43 -0.62
C GLU A 131 -16.00 -0.90 0.80
N GLY A 132 -15.96 -1.78 1.82
CA GLY A 132 -15.64 -1.37 3.19
C GLY A 132 -14.20 -0.90 3.34
N VAL A 133 -13.25 -1.55 2.68
CA VAL A 133 -11.85 -1.07 2.58
C VAL A 133 -11.80 0.31 1.94
N ARG A 134 -12.47 0.48 0.80
CA ARG A 134 -12.54 1.74 0.07
C ARG A 134 -13.11 2.85 0.94
N LEU A 135 -14.20 2.58 1.66
CA LEU A 135 -14.82 3.56 2.54
C LEU A 135 -13.88 4.00 3.68
N VAL A 136 -13.17 3.05 4.30
CA VAL A 136 -12.21 3.35 5.37
C VAL A 136 -11.04 4.16 4.84
N ILE A 137 -10.48 3.80 3.68
CA ILE A 137 -9.35 4.51 3.08
C ILE A 137 -9.78 5.89 2.59
N SER A 138 -10.94 6.01 1.93
CA SER A 138 -11.50 7.31 1.51
C SER A 138 -11.66 8.26 2.68
N ARG A 139 -12.19 7.80 3.84
CA ARG A 139 -12.28 8.63 5.05
C ARG A 139 -10.93 9.09 5.60
N ARG A 140 -9.86 8.29 5.43
CA ARG A 140 -8.50 8.71 5.80
C ARG A 140 -7.99 9.75 4.81
N LEU A 141 -8.21 9.53 3.51
CA LEU A 141 -7.83 10.46 2.45
C LEU A 141 -8.59 11.79 2.53
N GLU A 142 -9.83 11.82 3.04
CA GLU A 142 -10.61 13.05 3.28
C GLU A 142 -10.04 13.91 4.42
N ARG A 143 -9.25 13.33 5.32
CA ARG A 143 -8.65 14.02 6.48
C ARG A 143 -7.32 14.69 6.16
N VAL A 144 -6.74 14.40 5.00
CA VAL A 144 -5.52 15.04 4.52
C VAL A 144 -5.83 16.15 3.51
N SER A 145 -4.89 17.08 3.37
CA SER A 145 -4.98 18.19 2.42
C SER A 145 -5.18 17.72 0.98
N GLU A 146 -5.66 18.64 0.13
CA GLU A 146 -5.80 18.38 -1.31
C GLU A 146 -4.43 18.14 -1.98
N ASP A 147 -3.39 18.85 -1.53
CA ASP A 147 -2.01 18.66 -2.00
C ASP A 147 -1.51 17.25 -1.68
N CYS A 148 -1.69 16.81 -0.44
CA CYS A 148 -1.35 15.45 0.00
C CYS A 148 -2.08 14.39 -0.83
N ARG A 149 -3.39 14.53 -1.01
CA ARG A 149 -4.18 13.60 -1.81
C ARG A 149 -3.78 13.60 -3.29
N THR A 150 -3.40 14.75 -3.85
CA THR A 150 -2.90 14.87 -5.22
C THR A 150 -1.54 14.17 -5.37
N ALA A 151 -0.61 14.44 -4.45
CA ALA A 151 0.70 13.79 -4.42
C ALA A 151 0.59 12.27 -4.26
N LEU A 152 -0.29 11.79 -3.38
CA LEU A 152 -0.55 10.35 -3.22
C LEU A 152 -1.19 9.73 -4.47
N THR A 153 -2.06 10.45 -5.17
CA THR A 153 -2.66 9.97 -6.42
C THR A 153 -1.61 9.81 -7.52
N ASP A 154 -0.72 10.79 -7.66
CA ASP A 154 0.40 10.74 -8.60
C ASP A 154 1.37 9.59 -8.23
N ALA A 155 1.73 9.47 -6.95
CA ALA A 155 2.57 8.39 -6.43
C ALA A 155 1.94 7.00 -6.64
N ALA A 156 0.62 6.88 -6.51
CA ALA A 156 -0.06 5.61 -6.69
C ALA A 156 0.10 5.06 -8.12
N VAL A 157 0.10 5.96 -9.12
CA VAL A 157 0.34 5.59 -10.51
C VAL A 157 1.81 5.27 -10.77
N VAL A 158 2.76 5.93 -10.09
CA VAL A 158 4.19 5.58 -10.16
C VAL A 158 4.42 4.14 -9.71
N GLY A 159 3.88 3.75 -8.55
CA GLY A 159 4.02 2.41 -8.03
C GLY A 159 3.83 2.32 -6.53
N ARG A 160 3.99 1.10 -5.99
CA ARG A 160 3.96 0.89 -4.53
C ARG A 160 5.12 1.60 -3.83
N ASP A 161 6.26 1.64 -4.50
CA ASP A 161 7.51 2.27 -4.06
C ASP A 161 7.84 3.45 -4.97
N PHE A 162 8.21 4.58 -4.40
CA PHE A 162 8.52 5.79 -5.16
C PHE A 162 9.59 6.64 -4.48
N GLY A 163 10.34 7.38 -5.29
CA GLY A 163 11.34 8.35 -4.83
C GLY A 163 10.78 9.76 -4.77
N PHE A 164 11.35 10.61 -3.90
CA PHE A 164 10.96 12.01 -3.82
C PHE A 164 11.18 12.76 -5.13
N GLN A 165 12.29 12.56 -5.83
CA GLN A 165 12.61 13.29 -7.06
C GLN A 165 11.64 12.93 -8.18
N MET A 166 11.30 11.65 -8.30
CA MET A 166 10.30 11.18 -9.27
C MET A 166 8.95 11.86 -9.04
N LEU A 167 8.50 11.90 -7.78
CA LEU A 167 7.24 12.52 -7.43
C LEU A 167 7.29 14.06 -7.58
N GLN A 168 8.43 14.67 -7.27
CA GLN A 168 8.64 16.11 -7.46
C GLN A 168 8.55 16.51 -8.93
N SER A 169 9.16 15.75 -9.83
CA SER A 169 9.09 16.01 -11.27
C SER A 169 7.72 15.72 -11.86
N LEU A 170 6.97 14.76 -11.28
CA LEU A 170 5.64 14.40 -11.73
C LEU A 170 4.56 15.38 -11.25
N THR A 171 4.65 15.86 -10.01
CA THR A 171 3.65 16.76 -9.41
C THR A 171 3.82 18.19 -9.92
N GLN A 172 2.74 18.98 -9.87
CA GLN A 172 2.82 20.43 -10.09
C GLN A 172 3.06 21.22 -8.81
N LEU A 173 3.39 20.52 -7.71
CA LEU A 173 3.65 21.13 -6.41
C LEU A 173 5.08 21.66 -6.36
N GLY A 174 5.26 22.81 -5.71
CA GLY A 174 6.60 23.26 -5.35
C GLY A 174 7.22 22.33 -4.30
N ALA A 175 8.56 22.30 -4.23
CA ALA A 175 9.31 21.38 -3.36
C ALA A 175 8.83 21.39 -1.90
N ASP A 176 8.67 22.57 -1.30
CA ASP A 176 8.25 22.71 0.10
C ASP A 176 6.82 22.18 0.32
N ARG A 177 5.89 22.46 -0.61
CA ARG A 177 4.52 21.93 -0.53
C ARG A 177 4.46 20.42 -0.69
N LEU A 178 5.33 19.85 -1.52
CA LEU A 178 5.42 18.41 -1.66
C LEU A 178 5.99 17.77 -0.38
N LEU A 179 6.99 18.39 0.25
CA LEU A 179 7.50 17.93 1.54
C LEU A 179 6.41 17.95 2.61
N ASP A 180 5.67 19.06 2.73
CA ASP A 180 4.55 19.17 3.68
C ASP A 180 3.48 18.08 3.42
N ALA A 181 3.18 17.80 2.15
CA ALA A 181 2.25 16.76 1.73
C ALA A 181 2.73 15.33 2.07
N ILE A 182 4.02 15.05 1.92
CA ILE A 182 4.63 13.76 2.28
C ILE A 182 4.64 13.58 3.81
N ASP A 183 5.07 14.60 4.54
CA ASP A 183 5.05 14.67 5.99
C ASP A 183 3.63 14.42 6.55
N GLU A 184 2.62 15.03 5.93
CA GLU A 184 1.21 14.79 6.27
C GLU A 184 0.79 13.34 5.98
N ALA A 185 1.18 12.78 4.84
CA ALA A 185 0.87 11.40 4.47
C ALA A 185 1.51 10.37 5.41
N GLU A 186 2.75 10.60 5.85
CA GLU A 186 3.44 9.77 6.84
C GLU A 186 2.76 9.83 8.21
N ARG A 187 2.42 11.05 8.69
CA ARG A 187 1.66 11.21 9.94
C ARG A 187 0.29 10.53 9.88
N ALA A 188 -0.35 10.53 8.71
CA ALA A 188 -1.60 9.81 8.48
C ALA A 188 -1.42 8.29 8.29
N ASN A 189 -0.18 7.80 8.31
CA ASN A 189 0.20 6.40 8.06
C ASN A 189 -0.38 5.87 6.74
N LEU A 190 -0.35 6.72 5.71
CA LEU A 190 -0.73 6.38 4.33
C LEU A 190 0.48 5.88 3.53
N ILE A 191 1.66 6.41 3.87
CA ILE A 191 2.97 6.01 3.35
C ILE A 191 3.95 5.88 4.52
N VAL A 192 5.09 5.25 4.26
CA VAL A 192 6.21 5.12 5.19
C VAL A 192 7.52 5.36 4.45
N ALA A 193 8.48 6.03 5.10
CA ALA A 193 9.87 6.07 4.64
C ALA A 193 10.45 4.65 4.53
N SER A 194 11.30 4.44 3.52
CA SER A 194 11.92 3.15 3.26
C SER A 194 13.41 3.32 2.95
N ASP A 195 14.24 3.05 3.95
CA ASP A 195 15.70 3.16 3.87
C ASP A 195 16.35 1.94 3.19
N ASP A 196 15.61 0.83 3.07
CA ASP A 196 16.09 -0.45 2.52
C ASP A 196 15.99 -0.53 0.98
N LEU A 197 15.41 0.48 0.33
CA LEU A 197 15.24 0.48 -1.11
C LEU A 197 16.51 0.99 -1.81
N PRO A 198 17.05 0.26 -2.80
CA PRO A 198 18.23 0.70 -3.54
C PRO A 198 17.96 2.05 -4.23
N ALA A 199 18.99 2.90 -4.27
CA ALA A 199 18.93 4.16 -5.02
C ALA A 199 18.59 3.88 -6.49
N ALA A 200 17.73 4.71 -7.08
CA ALA A 200 17.32 4.56 -8.49
C ALA A 200 18.45 4.90 -9.49
N SER A 201 19.66 5.25 -9.01
CA SER A 201 20.86 5.30 -9.84
C SER A 201 22.11 5.22 -8.96
N ALA A 202 23.23 4.79 -9.56
CA ALA A 202 24.54 4.79 -8.90
C ALA A 202 25.13 6.21 -8.71
N ASP A 203 24.58 7.22 -9.40
CA ASP A 203 25.10 8.59 -9.42
C ASP A 203 24.34 9.56 -8.49
N HIS A 204 23.21 9.14 -7.90
CA HIS A 204 22.43 9.97 -6.99
C HIS A 204 22.66 9.58 -5.53
N ALA A 205 23.19 10.54 -4.77
CA ALA A 205 23.26 10.52 -3.31
C ALA A 205 21.91 10.15 -2.70
N VAL A 206 21.95 9.45 -1.56
CA VAL A 206 20.83 9.03 -0.69
C VAL A 206 19.53 9.79 -0.99
N GLU A 207 18.70 9.23 -1.86
CA GLU A 207 17.37 9.78 -2.16
C GLU A 207 16.37 9.25 -1.13
N ALA A 208 15.54 10.13 -0.58
CA ALA A 208 14.43 9.70 0.27
C ALA A 208 13.42 8.88 -0.54
N ARG A 209 13.17 7.65 -0.09
CA ARG A 209 12.23 6.73 -0.72
C ARG A 209 11.07 6.44 0.21
N PHE A 210 9.91 6.26 -0.39
CA PHE A 210 8.66 6.02 0.31
C PHE A 210 7.95 4.82 -0.29
N ARG A 211 7.13 4.18 0.53
CA ARG A 211 6.25 3.08 0.15
C ARG A 211 4.85 3.35 0.69
N PHE A 212 3.81 2.95 -0.06
CA PHE A 212 2.46 2.92 0.51
C PHE A 212 2.40 2.01 1.72
N ALA A 213 1.87 2.52 2.82
CA ALA A 213 1.78 1.78 4.07
C ALA A 213 0.96 0.49 3.92
N HIS A 214 0.06 0.42 2.92
CA HIS A 214 -0.63 -0.78 2.47
C HIS A 214 -0.98 -0.68 0.97
N GLU A 215 -0.88 -1.79 0.23
CA GLU A 215 -1.22 -1.85 -1.19
C GLU A 215 -2.67 -1.41 -1.50
N LEU A 216 -3.62 -1.74 -0.64
CA LEU A 216 -5.02 -1.32 -0.78
C LEU A 216 -5.22 0.20 -0.80
N ILE A 217 -4.31 0.98 -0.22
CA ILE A 217 -4.34 2.46 -0.27
C ILE A 217 -4.07 2.93 -1.69
N ARG A 218 -3.00 2.40 -2.29
CA ARG A 218 -2.62 2.66 -3.68
C ARG A 218 -3.75 2.28 -4.63
N GLN A 219 -4.29 1.07 -4.49
CA GLN A 219 -5.39 0.60 -5.33
C GLN A 219 -6.65 1.47 -5.18
N THR A 220 -6.96 1.92 -3.96
CA THR A 220 -8.09 2.83 -3.73
C THR A 220 -7.93 4.13 -4.51
N LEU A 221 -6.74 4.73 -4.48
CA LEU A 221 -6.42 5.96 -5.23
C LEU A 221 -6.55 5.75 -6.74
N ILE A 222 -6.01 4.64 -7.27
CA ILE A 222 -6.08 4.32 -8.70
C ILE A 222 -7.52 4.04 -9.14
N SER A 223 -8.28 3.27 -8.36
CA SER A 223 -9.67 2.91 -8.67
C SER A 223 -10.62 4.12 -8.68
N GLY A 224 -10.26 5.20 -7.97
CA GLY A 224 -10.99 6.47 -8.00
C GLY A 224 -10.78 7.29 -9.27
N LEU A 225 -9.81 6.92 -10.13
CA LEU A 225 -9.52 7.61 -11.37
C LEU A 225 -10.40 7.08 -12.51
N SER A 226 -10.92 8.00 -13.33
CA SER A 226 -11.48 7.61 -14.62
C SER A 226 -10.39 7.07 -15.54
N LEU A 227 -10.73 6.14 -16.44
CA LEU A 227 -9.77 5.56 -17.38
C LEU A 227 -8.93 6.62 -18.14
N PRO A 228 -9.52 7.72 -18.68
CA PRO A 228 -8.72 8.76 -19.34
C PRO A 228 -7.73 9.47 -18.41
N ARG A 229 -8.10 9.69 -17.13
CA ARG A 229 -7.19 10.30 -16.14
C ARG A 229 -6.05 9.35 -15.80
N ARG A 230 -6.35 8.06 -15.60
CA ARG A 230 -5.36 7.02 -15.34
C ARG A 230 -4.36 6.91 -16.50
N GLN A 231 -4.86 6.81 -17.73
CA GLN A 231 -4.03 6.78 -18.95
C GLN A 231 -3.12 8.00 -19.06
N ARG A 232 -3.67 9.21 -18.83
CA ARG A 232 -2.87 10.44 -18.86
C ARG A 232 -1.78 10.47 -17.79
N LEU A 233 -2.06 9.97 -16.58
CA LEU A 233 -1.05 9.88 -15.52
C LEU A 233 0.03 8.86 -15.86
N HIS A 234 -0.30 7.69 -16.38
CA HIS A 234 0.71 6.71 -16.82
C HIS A 234 1.63 7.31 -17.91
N LEU A 235 1.08 8.06 -18.88
CA LEU A 235 1.91 8.74 -19.88
C LEU A 235 2.88 9.73 -19.23
N ARG A 236 2.39 10.59 -18.32
CA ARG A 236 3.23 11.56 -17.60
C ARG A 236 4.31 10.87 -16.77
N VAL A 237 4.01 9.72 -16.17
CA VAL A 237 5.01 8.92 -15.43
C VAL A 237 6.10 8.45 -16.37
N ALA A 238 5.77 7.86 -17.52
CA ALA A 238 6.76 7.43 -18.51
C ALA A 238 7.64 8.59 -19.02
N GLU A 239 7.04 9.74 -19.34
CA GLU A 239 7.76 10.95 -19.75
C GLU A 239 8.70 11.46 -18.63
N THR A 240 8.25 11.39 -17.37
CA THR A 240 9.05 11.81 -16.21
C THR A 240 10.21 10.85 -15.97
N MET A 241 9.99 9.55 -16.10
CA MET A 241 11.05 8.54 -16.01
C MET A 241 12.13 8.76 -17.07
N GLU A 242 11.75 9.09 -18.31
CA GLU A 242 12.71 9.41 -19.36
C GLU A 242 13.54 10.67 -19.03
N GLN A 243 12.92 11.68 -18.42
CA GLN A 243 13.62 12.90 -17.96
C GLN A 243 14.58 12.63 -16.80
N VAL A 244 14.15 11.83 -15.82
CA VAL A 244 14.93 11.55 -14.60
C VAL A 244 16.07 10.57 -14.89
N TYR A 245 15.81 9.50 -15.63
CA TYR A 245 16.81 8.45 -15.91
C TYR A 245 17.65 8.73 -17.15
N GLY A 246 17.17 9.54 -18.09
CA GLY A 246 17.88 9.89 -19.32
C GLY A 246 18.37 8.65 -20.06
N LYS A 247 19.68 8.55 -20.29
CA LYS A 247 20.32 7.40 -20.96
C LYS A 247 20.20 6.09 -20.18
N GLY A 248 19.88 6.13 -18.89
CA GLY A 248 19.65 4.97 -18.04
C GLY A 248 18.23 4.40 -18.13
N ALA A 249 17.30 5.03 -18.87
CA ALA A 249 15.91 4.59 -18.95
C ALA A 249 15.75 3.16 -19.47
N GLU A 250 16.69 2.68 -20.31
CA GLU A 250 16.68 1.30 -20.81
C GLU A 250 16.89 0.26 -19.69
N ALA A 251 17.55 0.61 -18.58
CA ALA A 251 17.66 -0.27 -17.41
C ALA A 251 16.30 -0.46 -16.69
N TYR A 252 15.34 0.44 -16.94
CA TYR A 252 13.98 0.42 -16.40
C TYR A 252 12.94 0.05 -17.47
N ALA A 253 13.33 -0.77 -18.44
CA ALA A 253 12.49 -1.05 -19.61
C ALA A 253 11.12 -1.65 -19.24
N ALA A 254 11.07 -2.55 -18.27
CA ALA A 254 9.82 -3.15 -17.80
C ALA A 254 8.84 -2.12 -17.24
N ASP A 255 9.32 -1.20 -16.39
CA ASP A 255 8.50 -0.14 -15.82
C ASP A 255 8.05 0.86 -16.90
N MET A 256 8.98 1.27 -17.80
CA MET A 256 8.65 2.11 -18.95
C MET A 256 7.58 1.48 -19.84
N ALA A 257 7.73 0.20 -20.16
CA ALA A 257 6.79 -0.56 -20.96
C ALA A 257 5.42 -0.63 -20.28
N HIS A 258 5.38 -0.87 -18.98
CA HIS A 258 4.15 -0.89 -18.20
C HIS A 258 3.39 0.44 -18.29
N HIS A 259 4.06 1.57 -18.02
CA HIS A 259 3.40 2.87 -18.07
C HIS A 259 2.97 3.28 -19.49
N LEU A 260 3.82 3.05 -20.50
CA LEU A 260 3.45 3.35 -21.90
C LEU A 260 2.27 2.50 -22.37
N TYR A 261 2.25 1.21 -22.03
CA TYR A 261 1.14 0.33 -22.37
C TYR A 261 -0.17 0.75 -21.65
N GLN A 262 -0.10 1.08 -20.36
CA GLN A 262 -1.25 1.56 -19.58
C GLN A 262 -1.75 2.94 -20.03
N ALA A 263 -0.91 3.76 -20.66
CA ALA A 263 -1.31 5.03 -21.26
C ALA A 263 -2.20 4.85 -22.51
N GLY A 264 -2.19 3.66 -23.13
CA GLY A 264 -3.01 3.33 -24.29
C GLY A 264 -2.75 4.28 -25.46
N ALA A 265 -3.83 4.77 -26.09
CA ALA A 265 -3.75 5.64 -27.27
C ALA A 265 -3.05 7.00 -27.05
N GLY A 266 -2.74 7.37 -25.79
CA GLY A 266 -1.93 8.55 -25.50
C GLY A 266 -0.43 8.35 -25.71
N ALA A 267 0.06 7.10 -25.71
CA ALA A 267 1.46 6.78 -25.94
C ALA A 267 1.74 6.48 -27.41
N ASP A 268 2.96 6.79 -27.86
CA ASP A 268 3.43 6.41 -29.19
C ASP A 268 3.58 4.89 -29.29
N HIS A 269 2.91 4.27 -30.26
CA HIS A 269 2.90 2.81 -30.42
C HIS A 269 4.30 2.24 -30.69
N ALA A 270 5.12 2.93 -31.48
CA ALA A 270 6.46 2.47 -31.83
C ALA A 270 7.39 2.47 -30.60
N THR A 271 7.32 3.54 -29.80
CA THR A 271 8.05 3.66 -28.53
C THR A 271 7.59 2.62 -27.52
N THR A 272 6.27 2.41 -27.41
CA THR A 272 5.69 1.38 -26.54
C THR A 272 6.17 -0.02 -26.94
N ALA A 273 6.09 -0.36 -28.22
CA ALA A 273 6.58 -1.63 -28.75
C ALA A 273 8.08 -1.83 -28.49
N ARG A 274 8.89 -0.78 -28.66
CA ARG A 274 10.33 -0.82 -28.39
C ARG A 274 10.63 -1.19 -26.93
N TYR A 275 9.97 -0.52 -25.97
CA TYR A 275 10.19 -0.81 -24.55
C TYR A 275 9.63 -2.17 -24.13
N LEU A 276 8.51 -2.61 -24.70
CA LEU A 276 7.99 -3.97 -24.47
C LEU A 276 8.96 -5.05 -24.97
N VAL A 277 9.54 -4.88 -26.17
CA VAL A 277 10.57 -5.81 -26.66
C VAL A 277 11.80 -5.80 -25.77
N LEU A 278 12.27 -4.62 -25.35
CA LEU A 278 13.42 -4.50 -24.46
C LEU A 278 13.17 -5.14 -23.08
N ALA A 279 11.98 -4.95 -22.51
CA ALA A 279 11.55 -5.58 -21.27
C ALA A 279 11.51 -7.12 -21.43
N GLY A 280 10.93 -7.60 -22.53
CA GLY A 280 10.90 -9.02 -22.85
C GLY A 280 12.29 -9.62 -23.00
N ASP A 281 13.22 -8.91 -23.67
CA ASP A 281 14.61 -9.32 -23.80
C ASP A 281 15.29 -9.41 -22.42
N GLN A 282 15.11 -8.42 -21.54
CA GLN A 282 15.66 -8.44 -20.18
C GLN A 282 15.08 -9.57 -19.32
N ALA A 283 13.77 -9.82 -19.42
CA ALA A 283 13.10 -10.93 -18.76
C ALA A 283 13.64 -12.28 -19.27
N LEU A 284 13.85 -12.42 -20.58
CA LEU A 284 14.42 -13.62 -21.18
C LEU A 284 15.85 -13.88 -20.68
N HIS A 285 16.70 -12.84 -20.62
CA HIS A 285 18.07 -12.95 -20.09
C HIS A 285 18.11 -13.36 -18.61
N SER A 286 17.08 -13.01 -17.83
CA SER A 286 16.93 -13.39 -16.42
C SER A 286 16.14 -14.70 -16.21
N ALA A 287 15.82 -15.43 -17.28
CA ALA A 287 15.02 -16.66 -17.29
C ALA A 287 13.57 -16.52 -16.77
N ALA A 288 13.03 -15.30 -16.81
CA ALA A 288 11.62 -14.98 -16.53
C ALA A 288 10.78 -15.18 -17.80
N PHE A 289 10.62 -16.45 -18.22
CA PHE A 289 10.03 -16.80 -19.52
C PHE A 289 8.56 -16.39 -19.66
N ALA A 290 7.78 -16.40 -18.58
CA ALA A 290 6.37 -16.02 -18.61
C ALA A 290 6.19 -14.51 -18.82
N GLU A 291 7.02 -13.72 -18.14
CA GLU A 291 7.10 -12.27 -18.28
C GLU A 291 7.58 -11.89 -19.68
N ALA A 292 8.63 -12.55 -20.18
CA ALA A 292 9.13 -12.33 -21.53
C ALA A 292 8.04 -12.56 -22.60
N LEU A 293 7.32 -13.70 -22.50
CA LEU A 293 6.24 -14.01 -23.42
C LEU A 293 5.13 -12.94 -23.36
N LYS A 294 4.71 -12.54 -22.15
CA LYS A 294 3.70 -11.51 -21.94
C LYS A 294 4.09 -10.19 -22.63
N ASP A 295 5.33 -9.76 -22.47
CA ASP A 295 5.80 -8.49 -23.03
C ASP A 295 5.91 -8.55 -24.57
N TYR A 296 6.38 -9.66 -25.12
CA TYR A 296 6.41 -9.86 -26.58
C TYR A 296 5.01 -9.94 -27.21
N GLU A 297 4.07 -10.64 -26.57
CA GLU A 297 2.67 -10.72 -27.01
C GLU A 297 2.01 -9.33 -27.01
N ALA A 298 2.29 -8.51 -26.00
CA ALA A 298 1.81 -7.13 -25.93
C ALA A 298 2.46 -6.22 -26.99
N ALA A 299 3.71 -6.48 -27.38
CA ALA A 299 4.43 -5.71 -28.41
C ALA A 299 3.91 -6.01 -29.83
N PHE A 300 3.55 -7.27 -30.11
CA PHE A 300 3.17 -7.75 -31.44
C PHE A 300 2.12 -6.87 -32.17
N PRO A 301 0.97 -6.51 -31.57
CA PRO A 301 -0.05 -5.69 -32.26
C PRO A 301 0.35 -4.22 -32.45
N LEU A 302 1.43 -3.76 -31.80
CA LEU A 302 1.89 -2.37 -31.84
C LEU A 302 2.98 -2.12 -32.88
N GLN A 303 3.51 -3.19 -33.50
CA GLN A 303 4.50 -3.06 -34.57
C GLN A 303 3.85 -2.50 -35.85
N PRO A 304 4.55 -1.61 -36.59
CA PRO A 304 4.05 -1.13 -37.86
C PRO A 304 3.87 -2.30 -38.82
N SER A 305 2.69 -2.38 -39.46
CA SER A 305 2.45 -3.34 -40.54
C SER A 305 3.46 -3.11 -41.66
N GLY A 306 4.36 -4.08 -41.86
CA GLY A 306 5.31 -4.09 -42.97
C GLY A 306 4.64 -4.24 -44.33
#